data_AF-A0A955DLN9-F1
#
_entry.id   AF-A0A955DLN9-F1
#
_cell.length_a   1.000
_cell.length_b   1.000
_cell.length_c   1.000
_cell.angle_alpha   90.00
_cell.angle_beta   90.00
_cell.angle_gamma   90.00
#
_symmetry.space_group_name_H-M   'P 1'
#
loop_
_entity.id
_entity.type
_entity.pdbx_description
1 polymer ?
#
loop_
_entity_poly.entity_id
_entity_poly.type
_entity_poly.pdbx_seq_one_letter_code
_entity_poly.pdbx_strand_id
1 'polypeptide(L)'
;AEEGLYNDLVGAALTSHAFDRVTPGLGKWLVTIASWLFALSTMISWSYYGENGMVWLLGKKSIMPYRLIYCALILVACAGFIRTDKELDELTALGTGVMLWANIPIMLIFGAVAMGAYKNYFARMKAGGDPPHKAPPFVDVAEGKDIQ
;
A
#
# COMPACT_ATOMS: atom_id res chain seq x y z
N ALA A 1 -37.79 1.91 8.18
CA ALA A 1 -36.33 2.05 7.98
C ALA A 1 -35.68 0.88 8.69
N GLU A 2 -34.85 0.10 8.00
CA GLU A 2 -34.23 -1.13 8.51
C GLU A 2 -33.18 -0.79 9.59
N GLU A 3 -33.59 -0.71 10.86
CA GLU A 3 -32.71 -0.41 12.02
C GLU A 3 -31.72 -1.54 12.39
N GLY A 4 -31.71 -2.67 11.66
CA GLY A 4 -30.80 -3.80 11.91
C GLY A 4 -29.72 -4.05 10.86
N LEU A 5 -29.82 -3.45 9.67
CA LEU A 5 -29.01 -3.84 8.51
C LEU A 5 -27.50 -3.61 8.71
N TYR A 6 -27.14 -2.53 9.43
CA TYR A 6 -25.75 -2.17 9.71
C TYR A 6 -25.07 -3.05 10.77
N ASN A 7 -25.84 -3.76 11.60
CA ASN A 7 -25.29 -4.66 12.63
C ASN A 7 -25.01 -6.06 12.06
N ASP A 8 -25.77 -6.50 11.04
CA ASP A 8 -25.67 -7.85 10.47
C ASP A 8 -24.81 -7.91 9.18
N LEU A 9 -24.66 -6.81 8.44
CA LEU A 9 -23.85 -6.74 7.21
C LEU A 9 -22.70 -5.75 7.39
N VAL A 10 -21.46 -6.26 7.46
CA VAL A 10 -20.24 -5.45 7.65
C VAL A 10 -19.41 -5.42 6.37
N GLY A 11 -18.84 -4.24 6.07
CA GLY A 11 -17.84 -4.06 5.01
C GLY A 11 -18.34 -4.47 3.62
N ALA A 12 -17.65 -5.43 2.99
CA ALA A 12 -17.94 -5.88 1.63
C ALA A 12 -19.35 -6.49 1.48
N ALA A 13 -19.89 -7.12 2.53
CA ALA A 13 -21.23 -7.71 2.50
C ALA A 13 -22.32 -6.65 2.38
N LEU A 14 -22.17 -5.51 3.07
CA LEU A 14 -23.11 -4.38 2.98
C LEU A 14 -23.09 -3.77 1.57
N THR A 15 -21.91 -3.59 0.99
CA THR A 15 -21.74 -3.10 -0.37
C THR A 15 -22.37 -4.05 -1.40
N SER A 16 -22.15 -5.37 -1.25
CA SER A 16 -22.79 -6.37 -2.13
C SER A 16 -24.31 -6.28 -2.04
N HIS A 17 -24.87 -6.21 -0.83
CA HIS A 17 -26.30 -6.10 -0.62
C HIS A 17 -26.87 -4.84 -1.28
N ALA A 18 -26.19 -3.70 -1.18
CA ALA A 18 -26.61 -2.45 -1.81
C ALA A 18 -26.64 -2.55 -3.36
N PHE A 19 -25.62 -3.15 -3.98
CA PHE A 19 -25.59 -3.36 -5.44
C PHE A 19 -26.63 -4.37 -5.92
N ASP A 20 -26.90 -5.41 -5.11
CA ASP A 20 -27.93 -6.40 -5.41
C ASP A 20 -29.35 -5.80 -5.39
N ARG A 21 -29.58 -4.66 -4.72
CA ARG A 21 -30.85 -3.91 -4.78
C ARG A 21 -31.11 -3.29 -6.15
N VAL A 22 -30.07 -2.97 -6.91
CA VAL A 22 -30.20 -2.37 -8.25
C VAL A 22 -30.41 -3.45 -9.30
N THR A 23 -29.53 -4.47 -9.29
CA THR A 23 -29.60 -5.60 -10.21
C THR A 23 -29.30 -6.89 -9.44
N PRO A 24 -30.22 -7.87 -9.42
CA PRO A 24 -30.02 -9.12 -8.69
C PRO A 24 -28.73 -9.84 -9.11
N GLY A 25 -27.85 -10.11 -8.14
CA GLY A 25 -26.60 -10.85 -8.35
C GLY A 25 -25.41 -10.02 -8.83
N LEU A 26 -25.62 -8.73 -9.14
CA LEU A 26 -24.53 -7.84 -9.56
C LEU A 26 -23.55 -7.58 -8.41
N GLY A 27 -24.06 -7.35 -7.19
CA GLY A 27 -23.25 -7.10 -6.02
C GLY A 27 -22.32 -8.26 -5.71
N LYS A 28 -22.86 -9.49 -5.74
CA LYS A 28 -22.06 -10.70 -5.48
C LYS A 28 -20.84 -10.80 -6.39
N TRP A 29 -21.01 -10.67 -7.70
CA TRP A 29 -19.90 -10.84 -8.64
C TRP A 29 -18.98 -9.63 -8.70
N LEU A 30 -19.55 -8.42 -8.74
CA LEU A 30 -18.78 -7.19 -8.84
C LEU A 30 -17.89 -6.99 -7.60
N VAL A 31 -18.46 -7.08 -6.41
CA VAL A 31 -17.74 -6.82 -5.15
C VAL A 31 -16.71 -7.91 -4.90
N THR A 32 -17.01 -9.17 -5.20
CA THR A 32 -16.04 -10.27 -5.03
C THR A 32 -14.82 -10.08 -5.93
N ILE A 33 -15.01 -9.81 -7.23
CA ILE A 33 -13.90 -9.63 -8.18
C ILE A 33 -13.11 -8.37 -7.84
N ALA A 34 -13.80 -7.26 -7.54
CA ALA A 34 -13.14 -6.01 -7.16
C ALA A 34 -12.31 -6.16 -5.88
N SER A 35 -12.88 -6.79 -4.85
CA SER A 35 -12.17 -7.04 -3.58
C SER A 35 -10.97 -7.96 -3.78
N TRP A 36 -11.07 -8.97 -4.64
CA TRP A 36 -9.97 -9.89 -4.93
C TRP A 36 -8.81 -9.19 -5.64
N LEU A 37 -9.10 -8.41 -6.70
CA LEU A 37 -8.08 -7.63 -7.40
C LEU A 37 -7.45 -6.56 -6.50
N PHE A 38 -8.26 -5.91 -5.66
CA PHE A 38 -7.79 -4.93 -4.68
C PHE A 38 -6.84 -5.58 -3.66
N ALA A 39 -7.20 -6.73 -3.10
CA ALA A 39 -6.35 -7.47 -2.17
C ALA A 39 -5.02 -7.89 -2.81
N LEU A 40 -5.03 -8.38 -4.05
CA LEU A 40 -3.82 -8.73 -4.78
C LEU A 40 -2.89 -7.53 -4.99
N SER A 41 -3.43 -6.40 -5.46
CA SER A 41 -2.63 -5.19 -5.67
C SER A 41 -2.01 -4.68 -4.37
N THR A 42 -2.78 -4.72 -3.28
CA THR A 42 -2.33 -4.33 -1.94
C THR A 42 -1.20 -5.23 -1.46
N MET A 43 -1.34 -6.55 -1.57
CA MET A 43 -0.28 -7.49 -1.17
C MET A 43 1.03 -7.26 -1.94
N ILE A 44 0.96 -6.96 -3.24
CA ILE A 44 2.16 -6.68 -4.05
C ILE A 44 2.82 -5.37 -3.60
N SER A 45 2.05 -4.31 -3.42
CA SER A 45 2.59 -3.01 -2.98
C SER A 45 3.25 -3.10 -1.60
N TRP A 46 2.59 -3.71 -0.61
CA TRP A 46 3.14 -3.84 0.74
C TRP A 46 4.37 -4.76 0.79
N SER A 47 4.40 -5.82 -0.02
CA SER A 47 5.60 -6.65 -0.19
C SER A 47 6.78 -5.82 -0.68
N TYR A 48 6.58 -5.01 -1.71
CA TYR A 48 7.63 -4.15 -2.28
C TYR A 48 8.13 -3.09 -1.29
N TYR A 49 7.22 -2.39 -0.59
CA TYR A 49 7.62 -1.39 0.41
C TYR A 49 8.42 -2.01 1.56
N GLY A 50 7.98 -3.15 2.08
CA GLY A 50 8.68 -3.83 3.16
C GLY A 50 10.02 -4.42 2.71
N GLU A 51 10.13 -4.93 1.48
CA GLU A 51 11.40 -5.39 0.91
C GLU A 51 12.43 -4.25 0.87
N ASN A 52 12.05 -3.08 0.34
CA ASN A 52 12.93 -1.92 0.30
C ASN A 52 13.35 -1.48 1.70
N GLY A 53 12.43 -1.49 2.67
CA GLY A 53 12.76 -1.22 4.08
C GLY A 53 13.78 -2.22 4.64
N MET A 54 13.59 -3.52 4.36
CA MET A 54 14.51 -4.57 4.80
C MET A 54 15.89 -4.50 4.13
N VAL A 55 15.95 -4.06 2.88
CA VAL A 55 17.22 -3.80 2.19
C VAL A 55 17.96 -2.63 2.84
N TRP A 56 17.24 -1.58 3.25
CA TRP A 56 17.85 -0.46 3.97
C TRP A 56 18.36 -0.85 5.37
N LEU A 57 17.67 -1.76 6.06
CA LEU A 57 18.03 -2.19 7.42
C LEU A 57 19.12 -3.27 7.46
N LEU A 58 19.04 -4.29 6.59
CA LEU A 58 19.88 -5.49 6.63
C LEU A 58 20.68 -5.73 5.34
N GLY A 59 20.56 -4.85 4.35
CA GLY A 59 21.23 -4.96 3.06
C GLY A 59 20.54 -5.94 2.09
N LYS A 60 21.09 -6.05 0.87
CA LYS A 60 20.48 -6.81 -0.25
C LYS A 60 20.31 -8.32 -0.01
N LYS A 61 21.03 -8.90 0.97
CA LYS A 61 20.94 -10.34 1.28
C LYS A 61 19.63 -10.72 2.00
N SER A 62 18.89 -9.75 2.54
CA SER A 62 17.64 -9.98 3.28
C SER A 62 16.41 -10.17 2.38
N ILE A 63 16.51 -9.90 1.07
CA ILE A 63 15.39 -9.91 0.12
C ILE A 63 14.71 -11.28 0.07
N MET A 64 15.48 -12.34 -0.19
CA MET A 64 14.92 -13.68 -0.35
C MET A 64 14.26 -14.22 0.94
N PRO A 65 14.89 -14.15 2.13
CA PRO A 65 14.23 -14.56 3.37
C PRO A 65 12.99 -13.72 3.68
N TYR A 66 13.00 -12.41 3.39
CA TYR A 66 11.83 -11.56 3.58
C TYR A 66 10.64 -12.00 2.71
N ARG A 67 10.85 -12.25 1.41
CA ARG A 67 9.81 -12.74 0.50
C ARG A 67 9.20 -14.06 0.96
N LEU A 68 10.03 -15.00 1.42
CA LEU A 68 9.56 -16.29 1.94
C LEU A 68 8.70 -16.13 3.19
N ILE A 69 9.14 -15.32 4.14
CA ILE A 69 8.38 -15.03 5.36
C ILE A 69 7.06 -14.34 5.02
N TYR A 70 7.07 -13.34 4.13
CA TYR A 70 5.88 -12.63 3.71
C TYR A 70 4.83 -13.56 3.08
N CYS A 71 5.24 -14.43 2.15
CA CYS A 71 4.36 -15.44 1.56
C CYS A 71 3.82 -16.42 2.61
N ALA A 72 4.66 -16.87 3.55
CA ALA A 72 4.23 -17.76 4.63
C ALA A 72 3.19 -17.09 5.55
N LEU A 73 3.39 -15.82 5.89
CA LEU A 73 2.44 -15.05 6.70
C LEU A 73 1.08 -14.88 6.00
N ILE A 74 1.06 -14.69 4.67
CA ILE A 74 -0.19 -14.68 3.89
C ILE A 74 -0.92 -16.02 4.01
N LEU A 75 -0.20 -17.15 3.88
CA LEU A 75 -0.81 -18.47 4.02
C LEU A 75 -1.39 -18.68 5.43
N VAL A 76 -0.69 -18.24 6.47
CA VAL A 76 -1.16 -18.30 7.85
C VAL A 76 -2.40 -17.43 8.07
N ALA A 77 -2.42 -16.21 7.52
CA ALA A 77 -3.58 -15.33 7.58
C ALA A 77 -4.82 -15.95 6.89
N CYS A 78 -4.63 -16.62 5.75
CA CYS A 78 -5.70 -17.31 5.03
C CYS A 78 -6.10 -18.66 5.65
N ALA A 79 -5.27 -19.26 6.50
CA ALA A 79 -5.51 -20.58 7.09
C ALA A 79 -6.65 -20.61 8.14
N GLY A 80 -7.29 -19.47 8.42
CA GLY A 80 -8.42 -19.38 9.34
C GLY A 80 -8.06 -19.54 10.81
N PHE A 81 -6.76 -19.41 11.16
CA PHE A 81 -6.28 -19.47 12.54
C PHE A 81 -6.71 -18.23 13.34
N ILE A 82 -6.85 -17.09 12.65
CA ILE A 82 -7.40 -15.85 13.19
C ILE A 82 -8.90 -15.92 13.00
N ARG A 83 -9.61 -16.21 14.10
CA ARG A 83 -11.06 -16.53 14.08
C ARG A 83 -11.96 -15.30 14.21
N THR A 84 -11.39 -14.14 14.50
CA THR A 84 -12.15 -12.92 14.79
C THR A 84 -11.65 -11.79 13.91
N ASP A 85 -12.49 -11.29 12.98
CA ASP A 85 -12.17 -10.15 12.11
C ASP A 85 -11.67 -8.93 12.91
N LYS A 86 -12.18 -8.76 14.14
CA LYS A 86 -11.76 -7.70 15.07
C LYS A 86 -10.30 -7.79 15.51
N GLU A 87 -9.79 -8.99 15.80
CA GLU A 87 -8.40 -9.15 16.24
C GLU A 87 -7.43 -8.80 15.10
N LEU A 88 -7.81 -9.15 13.86
CA LEU A 88 -7.04 -8.79 12.67
C LEU A 88 -7.06 -7.28 12.43
N ASP A 89 -8.23 -6.65 12.54
CA ASP A 89 -8.39 -5.20 12.39
C ASP A 89 -7.60 -4.44 13.47
N GLU A 90 -7.61 -4.88 14.72
CA GLU A 90 -6.83 -4.26 15.79
C GLU A 90 -5.32 -4.38 15.57
N LEU A 91 -4.83 -5.55 15.15
CA LEU A 91 -3.42 -5.76 14.86
C LEU A 91 -2.93 -4.90 13.69
N THR A 92 -3.72 -4.83 12.61
CA THR A 92 -3.40 -4.00 11.43
C THR A 92 -3.46 -2.51 11.75
N ALA A 93 -4.43 -2.09 12.56
CA ALA A 93 -4.53 -0.72 13.06
C ALA A 93 -3.32 -0.33 13.92
N LEU A 94 -2.87 -1.22 14.81
CA LEU A 94 -1.68 -0.98 15.62
C LEU A 94 -0.42 -0.89 14.75
N GLY A 95 -0.23 -1.80 13.79
CA GLY A 95 0.91 -1.79 12.88
C GLY A 95 0.99 -0.50 12.05
N THR A 96 -0.14 -0.09 11.47
CA THR A 96 -0.24 1.14 10.67
C THR A 96 -0.14 2.39 11.55
N GLY A 97 -0.67 2.33 12.78
CA GLY A 97 -0.56 3.40 13.77
C GLY A 97 0.89 3.71 14.14
N VAL A 98 1.70 2.68 14.41
CA VAL A 98 3.14 2.84 14.69
C VAL A 98 3.88 3.43 13.48
N MET A 99 3.57 2.98 12.27
CA MET A 99 4.13 3.52 11.03
C MET A 99 3.81 5.02 10.86
N LEU A 100 2.54 5.41 11.07
CA LEU A 100 2.11 6.80 10.97
C LEU A 100 2.77 7.68 12.03
N TRP A 101 2.88 7.16 13.26
CA TRP A 101 3.53 7.87 14.37
C TRP A 101 5.00 8.17 14.07
N ALA A 102 5.71 7.28 13.38
CA ALA A 102 7.08 7.53 12.92
C ALA A 102 7.14 8.50 11.72
N ASN A 103 6.27 8.31 10.72
CA ASN A 103 6.34 9.05 9.46
C ASN A 103 5.88 10.52 9.58
N ILE A 104 4.86 10.81 10.39
CA ILE A 104 4.32 12.18 10.52
C ILE A 104 5.37 13.18 11.02
N PRO A 105 6.11 12.93 12.12
CA PRO A 105 7.17 13.83 12.58
C PRO A 105 8.26 14.05 11.53
N ILE A 106 8.67 12.99 10.82
CA ILE A 106 9.67 13.08 9.75
C ILE A 106 9.18 14.02 8.65
N MET A 107 7.93 13.85 8.20
CA MET A 107 7.34 14.72 7.18
C MET A 107 7.25 16.17 7.63
N LEU A 108 6.98 16.44 8.92
CA LEU A 108 6.94 17.82 9.43
C LEU A 108 8.32 18.47 9.47
N ILE A 109 9.35 17.72 9.91
CA ILE A 109 10.73 18.21 9.97
C ILE A 109 11.29 18.47 8.55
N PHE A 110 11.10 17.52 7.64
CA PHE A 110 11.63 17.62 6.27
C PHE A 110 10.68 18.35 5.31
N GLY A 111 9.47 18.71 5.73
CA GLY A 111 8.47 19.35 4.89
C GLY A 111 8.97 20.67 4.30
N ALA A 112 9.71 21.47 5.08
CA ALA A 112 10.31 22.70 4.57
C ALA A 112 11.34 22.45 3.46
N VAL A 113 12.16 21.41 3.60
CA VAL A 113 13.15 21.00 2.59
C VAL A 113 12.46 20.50 1.33
N ALA A 114 11.45 19.64 1.48
CA ALA A 114 10.67 19.11 0.37
C ALA A 114 9.96 20.23 -0.41
N MET A 115 9.37 21.21 0.28
CA MET A 115 8.73 22.36 -0.36
C MET A 115 9.74 23.29 -1.05
N GLY A 116 10.95 23.43 -0.51
CA GLY A 116 12.05 24.13 -1.18
C GLY A 116 12.46 23.44 -2.48
N ALA A 117 12.67 22.12 -2.44
CA ALA A 117 13.01 21.31 -3.62
C ALA A 117 11.89 21.37 -4.69
N TYR A 118 10.63 21.28 -4.27
CA TYR A 118 9.47 21.43 -5.13
C TYR A 118 9.46 22.78 -5.88
N LYS A 119 9.64 23.89 -5.15
CA LYS A 119 9.67 25.24 -5.76
C LYS A 119 10.83 25.39 -6.74
N ASN A 120 12.01 24.88 -6.39
CA ASN A 120 13.18 24.91 -7.25
C ASN A 120 12.98 24.10 -8.53
N TYR A 121 12.38 22.91 -8.44
CA TYR A 121 12.04 22.08 -9.59
C TYR A 121 11.11 22.81 -10.57
N PHE A 122 10.02 23.40 -10.07
CA PHE A 122 9.08 24.15 -10.92
C PHE A 122 9.67 25.45 -11.48
N ALA A 123 10.58 26.11 -10.75
CA ALA A 123 11.31 27.26 -11.25
C ALA A 123 12.21 26.88 -12.43
N ARG A 124 12.95 25.77 -12.34
CA ARG A 124 13.81 25.23 -13.42
C ARG A 124 12.98 24.82 -14.64
N MET A 125 11.85 24.15 -14.42
CA MET A 125 10.94 23.78 -15.49
C MET A 125 10.39 25.00 -16.25
N LYS A 126 10.06 26.09 -15.55
CA LYS A 126 9.61 27.35 -16.17
C LYS A 126 10.73 28.12 -16.86
N ALA A 127 11.98 27.97 -16.42
CA ALA A 127 13.15 28.65 -16.98
C ALA A 127 13.71 27.99 -18.26
N GLY A 128 13.05 26.96 -18.81
CA GLY A 128 13.47 26.27 -20.03
C GLY A 128 13.98 24.84 -19.82
N GLY A 129 13.83 24.28 -18.61
CA GLY A 129 14.21 22.91 -18.29
C GLY A 129 15.69 22.75 -17.91
N ASP A 130 16.06 21.51 -17.58
CA ASP A 130 17.44 21.19 -17.23
C ASP A 130 18.34 21.19 -18.47
N PRO A 131 19.63 21.57 -18.33
CA PRO A 131 20.60 21.38 -19.39
C PRO A 131 20.55 19.90 -19.83
N PRO A 132 20.68 19.61 -21.14
CA PRO A 132 20.50 18.26 -21.65
C PRO A 132 21.43 17.28 -20.93
N HIS A 133 20.86 16.48 -20.02
CA HIS A 133 21.57 15.36 -19.43
C HIS A 133 21.50 14.20 -20.41
N LYS A 134 22.56 13.39 -20.52
CA LYS A 134 22.45 12.11 -21.23
C LYS A 134 21.44 11.24 -20.47
N ALA A 135 20.43 10.71 -21.18
CA ALA A 135 19.51 9.76 -20.57
C ALA A 135 20.31 8.62 -19.92
N PRO A 136 20.10 8.33 -18.63
CA PRO A 136 20.77 7.21 -17.98
C PRO A 136 20.45 5.91 -18.73
N PRO A 137 21.40 4.96 -18.80
CA PRO A 137 21.14 3.65 -19.35
C PRO A 137 19.89 3.01 -18.72
N PHE A 138 19.09 2.29 -19.51
CA PHE A 138 17.87 1.63 -19.01
C PHE A 138 18.14 0.75 -17.78
N VAL A 139 19.32 0.13 -17.72
CA VAL A 139 19.76 -0.68 -16.59
C VAL A 139 19.89 0.10 -15.28
N ASP A 140 20.31 1.38 -15.35
CA ASP A 140 20.48 2.21 -14.15
C ASP A 140 19.14 2.73 -13.63
N VAL A 141 18.19 3.02 -14.53
CA VAL A 141 16.81 3.41 -14.20
C VAL A 141 16.03 2.22 -13.63
N ALA A 142 16.21 1.02 -14.19
CA ALA A 142 15.56 -0.19 -13.71
C ALA A 142 16.13 -0.66 -12.34
N GLU A 143 17.41 -0.40 -12.07
CA GLU A 143 18.05 -0.69 -10.78
C GLU A 143 17.91 0.43 -9.74
N GLY A 144 17.34 1.59 -10.11
CA GLY A 144 17.20 2.76 -9.23
C GLY A 144 18.54 3.37 -8.79
N LYS A 145 19.61 3.16 -9.57
CA LYS A 145 20.96 3.72 -9.34
C LYS A 145 21.07 5.19 -9.76
N ASP A 146 20.10 5.68 -10.52
CA ASP A 146 19.96 7.06 -10.97
C ASP A 146 19.49 8.03 -9.85
N ILE A 147 19.08 7.49 -8.70
CA ILE A 147 18.51 8.23 -7.57
C ILE A 147 19.51 8.41 -6.41
N GLN A 148 20.78 8.01 -6.58
CA GLN A 148 21.86 8.21 -5.58
C GLN A 148 22.76 9.38 -5.95
#